data_AF-X1QQD2-F1
#
_entry.id   AF-X1QQD2-F1
#
_cell.length_a   1.000
_cell.length_b   1.000
_cell.length_c   1.000
_cell.angle_alpha   90.00
_cell.angle_beta   90.00
_cell.angle_gamma   90.00
#
_symmetry.space_group_name_H-M   'P 1'
#
loop_
_entity.id
_entity.type
_entity.pdbx_description
1 polymer ?
#
loop_
_entity_poly.entity_id
_entity_poly.type
_entity_poly.pdbx_seq_one_letter_code
_entity_poly.pdbx_strand_id
1 'polypeptide(L)'
;MITVKIPKDVLDLFPMWQYICPNCPDSKVLSEKVHHCVKCGAEFNEEKWRVPPRFLKNSKAMSDYAHKVLAPKLSPEQRELLFKHFTEYLRDGFEANNFDAWTDVIGSPSIVSVGAYQGKYCAELDTSDEIVYKNLSDRSPIYFRTY
;
A
#
# COMPACT_ATOMS: atom_id res chain seq x y z
N MET A 1 -8.75 -2.82 13.20
CA MET A 1 -8.01 -2.02 12.19
C MET A 1 -6.60 -1.83 12.71
N ILE A 2 -5.60 -2.45 12.07
CA ILE A 2 -4.19 -2.24 12.42
C ILE A 2 -3.83 -0.82 11.98
N THR A 3 -3.61 0.09 12.93
CA THR A 3 -3.07 1.42 12.65
C THR A 3 -1.60 1.25 12.28
N VAL A 4 -1.31 1.24 10.98
CA VAL A 4 0.06 1.29 10.48
C VAL A 4 0.66 2.63 10.91
N LYS A 5 1.57 2.60 11.89
CA LYS A 5 2.31 3.80 12.31
C LYS A 5 3.37 4.08 11.24
N ILE A 6 3.00 4.89 10.27
CA ILE A 6 3.90 5.33 9.20
C ILE A 6 4.82 6.43 9.76
N PRO A 7 6.14 6.32 9.57
CA PRO A 7 7.07 7.39 9.94
C PRO A 7 6.73 8.73 9.26
N LYS A 8 7.02 9.83 9.95
CA LYS A 8 6.59 11.17 9.51
C LYS A 8 7.24 11.57 8.18
N ASP A 9 8.51 11.28 8.03
CA ASP A 9 9.30 11.44 6.80
C ASP A 9 8.68 10.73 5.59
N VAL A 10 8.08 9.55 5.80
CA VAL A 10 7.36 8.82 4.74
C VAL A 10 6.01 9.46 4.45
N LEU A 11 5.30 9.89 5.50
CA LEU A 11 4.01 10.57 5.36
C LEU A 11 4.13 11.90 4.62
N ASP A 12 5.23 12.63 4.84
CA ASP A 12 5.54 13.90 4.19
C ASP A 12 5.75 13.76 2.67
N LEU A 13 5.96 12.54 2.15
CA LEU A 13 5.99 12.26 0.71
C LEU A 13 4.59 12.24 0.06
N PHE A 14 3.53 12.04 0.85
CA PHE A 14 2.16 12.01 0.33
C PHE A 14 1.58 13.41 0.21
N PRO A 15 0.67 13.66 -0.74
CA PRO A 15 -0.07 14.90 -0.75
C PRO A 15 -0.93 14.98 0.51
N MET A 16 -0.77 16.06 1.28
CA MET A 16 -1.55 16.28 2.51
C MET A 16 -3.00 16.66 2.23
N TRP A 17 -3.27 17.16 1.03
CA TRP A 17 -4.56 17.71 0.64
C TRP A 17 -5.00 17.23 -0.73
N GLN A 18 -6.29 16.99 -0.84
CA GLN A 18 -7.01 16.86 -2.09
C GLN A 18 -8.04 17.99 -2.17
N TYR A 19 -8.46 18.33 -3.39
CA TYR A 19 -9.41 19.41 -3.59
C TYR A 19 -10.71 18.89 -4.21
N ILE A 20 -11.84 19.18 -3.56
CA ILE A 20 -13.18 18.85 -4.03
C ILE A 20 -14.03 20.13 -4.00
N CYS A 21 -14.75 20.40 -5.09
CA CYS A 21 -15.67 21.53 -5.12
C CYS A 21 -16.89 21.27 -4.22
N PRO A 22 -17.22 22.17 -3.28
CA PRO A 22 -18.35 21.99 -2.36
C PRO A 22 -19.70 21.97 -3.07
N ASN A 23 -19.82 22.69 -4.20
CA ASN A 23 -21.03 22.71 -5.02
C ASN A 23 -21.15 21.49 -5.94
N CYS A 24 -20.08 20.70 -6.08
CA CYS A 24 -20.04 19.52 -6.94
C CYS A 24 -19.28 18.39 -6.23
N PRO A 25 -19.87 17.76 -5.19
CA PRO A 25 -19.21 16.69 -4.44
C PRO A 25 -18.89 15.46 -5.31
N ASP A 26 -19.63 15.27 -6.40
CA ASP A 26 -19.39 14.24 -7.42
C ASP A 26 -18.38 14.67 -8.50
N SER A 27 -17.70 15.80 -8.33
CA SER A 27 -16.61 16.21 -9.21
C SER A 27 -15.35 15.38 -8.94
N LYS A 28 -14.54 15.22 -9.99
CA LYS A 28 -13.26 14.49 -9.89
C LYS A 28 -12.38 15.16 -8.85
N VAL A 29 -11.86 14.37 -7.91
CA VAL A 29 -10.92 14.86 -6.89
C VAL A 29 -9.65 15.34 -7.59
N LEU A 30 -9.28 16.59 -7.35
CA LEU A 30 -8.09 17.19 -7.95
C LEU A 30 -6.91 17.06 -6.98
N SER A 31 -5.77 16.61 -7.51
CA SER A 31 -4.50 16.56 -6.77
C SER A 31 -3.75 17.88 -6.79
N GLU A 32 -4.17 18.83 -7.63
CA GLU A 32 -3.51 20.11 -7.88
C GLU A 32 -4.49 21.27 -7.72
N LYS A 33 -3.96 22.46 -7.45
CA LYS A 33 -4.75 23.68 -7.35
C LYS A 33 -5.26 24.05 -8.75
N VAL A 34 -6.56 24.28 -8.86
CA VAL A 34 -7.20 24.82 -10.06
C VAL A 34 -7.73 26.21 -9.76
N HIS A 35 -7.96 27.03 -10.78
CA HIS A 35 -8.57 28.36 -10.59
C HIS A 35 -10.09 28.30 -10.44
N HIS A 36 -10.74 27.32 -11.07
CA HIS A 36 -12.20 27.17 -11.08
C HIS A 36 -12.61 25.70 -11.15
N CYS A 37 -13.85 25.40 -10.74
CA CYS A 37 -14.42 24.08 -10.89
C CYS A 37 -14.70 23.82 -12.37
N VAL A 38 -14.18 22.70 -12.90
CA VAL A 38 -14.45 22.28 -14.30
C VAL A 38 -15.94 21.98 -14.54
N LYS A 39 -16.72 21.64 -13.50
CA LYS A 39 -18.15 21.31 -13.62
C LYS A 39 -19.06 22.54 -13.52
N CYS A 40 -18.90 23.36 -12.49
CA CYS A 40 -19.83 24.45 -12.17
C CYS A 40 -19.25 25.85 -12.31
N GLY A 41 -17.96 25.99 -12.68
CA GLY A 41 -17.30 27.28 -12.84
C GLY A 41 -17.02 28.03 -11.53
N ALA A 42 -17.37 27.47 -10.36
CA ALA A 42 -17.12 28.11 -9.07
C ALA A 42 -15.63 28.39 -8.87
N GLU A 43 -15.33 29.59 -8.36
CA GLU A 43 -13.96 30.01 -8.05
C GLU A 43 -13.35 29.11 -6.97
N PHE A 44 -12.10 28.75 -7.16
CA PHE A 44 -11.38 27.90 -6.22
C PHE A 44 -11.15 28.62 -4.89
N ASN A 45 -11.65 28.03 -3.82
CA ASN A 45 -11.39 28.48 -2.46
C ASN A 45 -10.67 27.37 -1.70
N GLU A 46 -9.40 27.63 -1.38
CA GLU A 46 -8.52 26.63 -0.78
C GLU A 46 -9.04 26.10 0.56
N GLU A 47 -9.58 26.95 1.44
CA GLU A 47 -10.08 26.52 2.75
C GLU A 47 -11.33 25.64 2.65
N LYS A 48 -12.23 25.96 1.72
CA LYS A 48 -13.49 25.22 1.55
C LYS A 48 -13.36 23.93 0.75
N TRP A 49 -12.34 23.84 -0.11
CA TRP A 49 -12.18 22.71 -1.02
C TRP A 49 -11.17 21.67 -0.51
N ARG A 50 -10.28 22.05 0.41
CA ARG A 50 -9.30 21.14 1.02
C ARG A 50 -10.01 20.02 1.77
N VAL A 51 -9.74 18.80 1.36
CA VAL A 51 -10.13 17.59 2.07
C VAL A 51 -8.90 16.70 2.29
N PRO A 52 -8.83 15.96 3.40
CA PRO A 52 -7.78 14.99 3.59
C PRO A 52 -7.90 13.88 2.53
N PRO A 53 -6.79 13.42 1.92
CA PRO A 53 -6.86 12.40 0.90
C PRO A 53 -7.52 11.12 1.41
N ARG A 54 -8.52 10.65 0.67
CA ARG A 54 -9.31 9.48 1.10
C ARG A 54 -8.46 8.22 1.22
N PHE A 55 -7.43 8.08 0.39
CA PHE A 55 -6.56 6.91 0.40
C PHE A 55 -5.73 6.79 1.69
N LEU A 56 -5.49 7.89 2.44
CA LEU A 56 -4.76 7.84 3.72
C LEU A 56 -5.51 7.02 4.79
N LYS A 57 -6.84 6.86 4.65
CA LYS A 57 -7.66 6.09 5.59
C LYS A 57 -7.60 4.57 5.34
N ASN A 58 -7.07 4.12 4.20
CA ASN A 58 -7.01 2.72 3.83
C ASN A 58 -5.58 2.33 3.45
N SER A 59 -4.97 1.45 4.24
CA SER A 59 -3.58 1.04 4.05
C SER A 59 -3.32 0.38 2.68
N LYS A 60 -4.27 -0.37 2.11
CA LYS A 60 -4.15 -0.93 0.76
C LYS A 60 -4.17 0.18 -0.29
N ALA A 61 -5.14 1.10 -0.21
CA ALA A 61 -5.23 2.23 -1.13
C ALA A 61 -3.99 3.15 -1.07
N MET A 62 -3.43 3.33 0.12
CA MET A 62 -2.21 4.10 0.33
C MET A 62 -0.98 3.43 -0.30
N SER A 63 -0.82 2.11 -0.12
CA SER A 63 0.23 1.34 -0.80
C SER A 63 0.07 1.39 -2.32
N ASP A 64 -1.15 1.22 -2.84
CA ASP A 64 -1.44 1.35 -4.27
C ASP A 64 -1.02 2.73 -4.82
N TYR A 65 -1.36 3.80 -4.10
CA TYR A 65 -0.99 5.17 -4.48
C TYR A 65 0.53 5.37 -4.44
N ALA A 66 1.19 4.87 -3.38
CA ALA A 66 2.63 4.92 -3.21
C ALA A 66 3.36 4.32 -4.43
N HIS A 67 2.96 3.12 -4.86
CA HIS A 67 3.63 2.43 -5.96
C HIS A 67 3.29 2.98 -7.34
N LYS A 68 2.01 3.32 -7.59
CA LYS A 68 1.54 3.65 -8.96
C LYS A 68 1.66 5.13 -9.30
N VAL A 69 1.50 6.02 -8.33
CA VAL A 69 1.41 7.47 -8.57
C VAL A 69 2.61 8.20 -8.01
N LEU A 70 3.02 7.86 -6.79
CA LEU A 70 4.04 8.62 -6.07
C LEU A 70 5.45 8.19 -6.47
N ALA A 71 5.75 6.88 -6.46
CA ALA A 71 7.08 6.37 -6.77
C ALA A 71 7.67 6.93 -8.08
N PRO A 72 6.96 6.99 -9.22
CA PRO A 72 7.52 7.54 -10.46
C PRO A 72 7.99 9.01 -10.36
N LYS A 73 7.44 9.78 -9.42
CA LYS A 73 7.72 11.21 -9.24
C LYS A 73 8.82 11.50 -8.21
N LEU A 74 9.20 10.51 -7.40
CA LEU A 74 10.17 10.66 -6.32
C LEU A 74 11.62 10.44 -6.77
N SER A 75 12.58 11.01 -6.03
CA SER A 75 14.00 10.70 -6.18
C SER A 75 14.31 9.25 -5.77
N PRO A 76 15.46 8.68 -6.19
CA PRO A 76 15.85 7.32 -5.80
C PRO A 76 15.84 7.08 -4.28
N GLU A 77 16.38 8.02 -3.50
CA GLU A 77 16.42 7.94 -2.02
C GLU A 77 15.01 7.95 -1.41
N GLN A 78 14.13 8.81 -1.93
CA GLN A 78 12.74 8.89 -1.48
C GLN A 78 11.94 7.64 -1.87
N ARG A 79 12.22 7.04 -3.04
CA ARG A 79 11.62 5.76 -3.45
C ARG A 79 12.06 4.63 -2.55
N GLU A 80 13.33 4.58 -2.17
CA GLU A 80 13.85 3.58 -1.23
C GLU A 80 13.15 3.69 0.12
N LEU A 81 13.02 4.91 0.65
CA LEU A 81 12.28 5.19 1.88
C LEU A 81 10.80 4.78 1.77
N LEU A 82 10.14 5.10 0.65
CA LEU A 82 8.75 4.74 0.38
C LEU A 82 8.58 3.21 0.32
N PHE A 83 9.43 2.52 -0.44
CA PHE A 83 9.33 1.08 -0.64
C PHE A 83 9.68 0.29 0.62
N LYS A 84 10.58 0.79 1.47
CA LYS A 84 10.83 0.20 2.79
C LYS A 84 9.56 0.08 3.64
N HIS A 85 8.57 0.95 3.43
CA HIS A 85 7.33 0.98 4.21
C HIS A 85 6.11 0.38 3.50
N PHE A 86 6.06 0.42 2.17
CA PHE A 86 4.87 -0.02 1.43
C PHE A 86 5.07 -1.34 0.67
N THR A 87 6.30 -1.76 0.44
CA THR A 87 6.61 -3.02 -0.24
C THR A 87 6.56 -4.16 0.78
N GLU A 88 5.37 -4.75 0.94
CA GLU A 88 5.19 -5.99 1.68
C GLU A 88 4.85 -7.12 0.68
N TYR A 89 5.85 -7.87 0.24
CA TYR A 89 5.62 -9.03 -0.64
C TYR A 89 4.80 -10.15 0.03
N LEU A 90 4.74 -10.15 1.38
CA LEU A 90 4.17 -11.21 2.21
C LEU A 90 3.06 -10.70 3.15
N ARG A 91 2.37 -9.60 2.80
CA ARG A 91 1.35 -8.96 3.66
C ARG A 91 0.22 -9.89 4.13
N ASP A 92 -0.13 -10.86 3.29
CA ASP A 92 -1.17 -11.86 3.53
C ASP A 92 -0.53 -13.26 3.66
N GLY A 93 0.70 -13.32 4.21
CA GLY A 93 1.62 -14.47 4.13
C GLY A 93 0.92 -15.82 4.05
N PHE A 94 0.00 -16.09 4.98
CA PHE A 94 -0.93 -17.24 4.92
C PHE A 94 -2.35 -16.89 5.39
N GLU A 95 -2.68 -15.62 5.59
CA GLU A 95 -3.89 -15.20 6.31
C GLU A 95 -5.19 -15.45 5.52
N ALA A 96 -5.09 -15.58 4.20
CA ALA A 96 -6.14 -16.06 3.31
C ALA A 96 -6.47 -17.56 3.47
N ASN A 97 -5.72 -18.30 4.32
CA ASN A 97 -5.83 -19.75 4.48
C ASN A 97 -5.63 -20.52 3.16
N ASN A 98 -4.80 -20.00 2.27
CA ASN A 98 -4.39 -20.63 1.02
C ASN A 98 -3.00 -20.10 0.57
N PHE A 99 -2.45 -20.68 -0.50
CA PHE A 99 -1.16 -20.28 -1.07
C PHE A 99 -1.29 -19.34 -2.28
N ASP A 100 -2.46 -18.74 -2.54
CA ASP A 100 -2.73 -17.95 -3.75
C ASP A 100 -1.83 -16.70 -3.86
N ALA A 101 -1.31 -16.22 -2.74
CA ALA A 101 -0.39 -15.10 -2.68
C ALA A 101 1.06 -15.48 -3.04
N TRP A 102 1.39 -16.77 -3.17
CA TRP A 102 2.75 -17.27 -3.47
C TRP A 102 2.95 -17.49 -4.96
N THR A 103 4.20 -17.59 -5.39
CA THR A 103 4.48 -17.83 -6.81
C THR A 103 4.29 -19.29 -7.16
N ASP A 104 4.75 -20.19 -6.31
CA ASP A 104 4.53 -21.62 -6.49
C ASP A 104 4.67 -22.37 -5.17
N VAL A 105 4.17 -23.60 -5.18
CA VAL A 105 4.20 -24.55 -4.08
C VAL A 105 4.65 -25.91 -4.60
N ILE A 106 5.74 -26.43 -4.03
CA ILE A 106 6.28 -27.75 -4.31
C ILE A 106 6.02 -28.63 -3.09
N GLY A 107 5.59 -29.87 -3.32
CA GLY A 107 5.23 -30.82 -2.26
C GLY A 107 3.76 -30.71 -1.86
N SER A 108 3.42 -30.98 -0.59
CA SER A 108 2.06 -30.85 -0.05
C SER A 108 2.03 -30.10 1.29
N PRO A 109 2.67 -28.91 1.36
CA PRO A 109 2.69 -28.14 2.59
C PRO A 109 1.28 -27.73 2.99
N SER A 110 1.07 -27.55 4.29
CA SER A 110 -0.25 -27.25 4.84
C SER A 110 -0.29 -25.85 5.44
N ILE A 111 -1.49 -25.28 5.51
CA ILE A 111 -1.72 -24.05 6.26
C ILE A 111 -2.42 -24.41 7.56
N VAL A 112 -1.80 -24.01 8.66
CA VAL A 112 -2.21 -24.33 10.02
C VAL A 112 -2.44 -23.06 10.82
N SER A 113 -3.29 -23.13 11.85
CA SER A 113 -3.54 -22.01 12.77
C SER A 113 -2.78 -22.10 14.08
N VAL A 114 -2.00 -23.17 14.28
CA VAL A 114 -1.24 -23.43 15.51
C VAL A 114 0.22 -23.08 15.24
N GLY A 115 0.83 -22.29 16.11
CA GLY A 115 2.23 -21.86 15.96
C GLY A 115 2.42 -20.58 15.13
N ALA A 116 1.32 -19.94 14.69
CA ALA A 116 1.41 -18.67 13.97
C ALA A 116 2.02 -17.56 14.85
N TYR A 117 3.13 -16.98 14.41
CA TYR A 117 3.81 -15.88 15.12
C TYR A 117 3.02 -14.56 15.05
N GLN A 118 2.43 -14.26 13.89
CA GLN A 118 1.57 -13.11 13.65
C GLN A 118 0.39 -13.53 12.78
N GLY A 119 -0.82 -13.10 13.16
CA GLY A 119 -2.04 -13.43 12.44
C GLY A 119 -2.70 -14.72 12.94
N LYS A 120 -3.54 -15.30 12.09
CA LYS A 120 -4.32 -16.51 12.38
C LYS A 120 -3.68 -17.77 11.80
N TYR A 121 -2.91 -17.65 10.72
CA TYR A 121 -2.43 -18.80 9.96
C TYR A 121 -0.94 -18.71 9.63
N CYS A 122 -0.27 -19.86 9.54
CA CYS A 122 1.09 -20.02 9.05
C CYS A 122 1.21 -21.27 8.18
N ALA A 123 2.26 -21.37 7.37
CA ALA A 123 2.57 -22.62 6.69
C ALA A 123 3.34 -23.58 7.61
N GLU A 124 2.99 -24.85 7.52
CA GLU A 124 3.76 -25.98 8.03
C GLU A 124 4.34 -26.72 6.82
N LEU A 125 5.66 -26.94 6.85
CA LEU A 125 6.40 -27.58 5.75
C LEU A 125 7.31 -28.69 6.29
N ASP A 126 7.38 -29.81 5.58
CA ASP A 126 8.52 -30.73 5.64
C ASP A 126 9.67 -30.18 4.80
N THR A 127 10.71 -29.69 5.46
CA THR A 127 11.85 -29.05 4.78
C THR A 127 12.68 -30.01 3.91
N SER A 128 12.36 -31.31 3.91
CA SER A 128 13.06 -32.33 3.11
C SER A 128 12.66 -32.28 1.64
N ASP A 129 11.41 -31.92 1.34
CA ASP A 129 10.83 -31.98 -0.02
C ASP A 129 9.77 -30.89 -0.30
N GLU A 130 9.40 -30.07 0.68
CA GLU A 130 8.39 -29.03 0.51
C GLU A 130 8.98 -27.62 0.42
N ILE A 131 8.45 -26.85 -0.54
CA ILE A 131 8.91 -25.48 -0.80
C ILE A 131 7.71 -24.60 -1.10
N VAL A 132 7.68 -23.43 -0.46
CA VAL A 132 6.76 -22.35 -0.80
C VAL A 132 7.62 -21.12 -1.10
N TYR A 133 7.52 -20.58 -2.32
CA TYR A 133 8.38 -19.47 -2.72
C TYR A 133 7.64 -18.37 -3.47
N LYS A 134 8.25 -17.19 -3.47
CA LYS A 134 7.76 -16.00 -4.17
C LYS A 134 8.87 -15.41 -5.01
N ASN A 135 8.65 -15.36 -6.32
CA ASN A 135 9.55 -14.66 -7.23
C ASN A 135 9.41 -13.16 -7.00
N LEU A 136 10.53 -12.54 -6.64
CA LEU A 136 10.63 -11.10 -6.52
C LEU A 136 11.19 -10.59 -7.84
N SER A 137 10.41 -9.80 -8.58
CA SER A 137 10.88 -9.14 -9.80
C SER A 137 12.06 -8.20 -9.50
N ASP A 138 12.88 -7.90 -10.51
CA ASP A 138 14.17 -7.16 -10.57
C ASP A 138 14.26 -5.75 -9.92
N ARG A 139 13.45 -5.47 -8.90
CA ARG A 139 13.42 -4.21 -8.16
C ARG A 139 14.41 -4.30 -7.02
N SER A 140 15.59 -3.70 -7.20
CA SER A 140 16.57 -3.46 -6.13
C SER A 140 16.40 -2.04 -5.55
N PRO A 141 16.53 -1.85 -4.22
CA PRO A 141 16.76 -2.85 -3.17
C PRO A 141 15.46 -3.48 -2.61
N ILE A 142 15.55 -4.71 -2.11
CA ILE A 142 14.47 -5.46 -1.45
C ILE A 142 14.77 -5.54 0.05
N TYR A 143 13.79 -5.21 0.89
CA TYR A 143 13.83 -5.42 2.33
C TYR A 143 12.80 -6.48 2.71
N PHE A 144 13.20 -7.49 3.48
CA PHE A 144 12.29 -8.46 4.05
C PHE A 144 12.69 -8.77 5.50
N ARG A 145 11.71 -9.22 6.28
CA ARG A 145 11.87 -9.67 7.67
C ARG A 145 11.07 -10.96 7.82
N THR A 146 11.75 -12.04 8.14
CA THR A 146 11.13 -13.32 8.53
C THR A 146 11.16 -13.41 10.05
N TYR A 147 10.26 -14.20 10.63
CA TYR A 147 10.17 -14.47 12.06
C TYR A 147 10.26 -15.96 12.30
#